data_AF-A0A6J7SSL1-F1
#
_entry.id   AF-A0A6J7SSL1-F1
#
_cell.length_a   1.000
_cell.length_b   1.000
_cell.length_c   1.000
_cell.angle_alpha   90.00
_cell.angle_beta   90.00
_cell.angle_gamma   90.00
#
_symmetry.space_group_name_H-M   'P 1'
#
loop_
_entity.id
_entity.type
_entity.pdbx_description
1 polymer ?
#
loop_
_entity_poly.entity_id
_entity_poly.type
_entity_poly.pdbx_seq_one_letter_code
_entity_poly.pdbx_strand_id
1 'polypeptide(L)'
;MSNPGPGHSESDEEDLIRSEFESIVSGLSLDESVPTTYLDELEKFEDANRFIAPNPPRQNIRQMFRSAQLAVKKWFNRRYHEDDGVEL
;
A
#
# COMPACT_ATOMS: atom_id res chain seq x y z
N MET A 1 71.54 -17.94 9.14
CA MET A 1 70.51 -17.55 10.13
C MET A 1 69.27 -17.19 9.34
N SER A 2 68.30 -18.10 9.21
CA SER A 2 67.01 -17.80 8.57
C SER A 2 65.94 -17.77 9.66
N ASN A 3 65.28 -16.63 9.78
CA ASN A 3 64.16 -16.41 10.69
C ASN A 3 62.92 -17.10 10.11
N PRO A 4 62.26 -18.05 10.79
CA PRO A 4 60.99 -18.57 10.32
C PRO A 4 59.94 -17.47 10.49
N GLY A 5 59.37 -16.99 9.38
CA GLY A 5 58.18 -16.17 9.42
C GLY A 5 57.03 -16.92 10.12
N PRO A 6 56.07 -16.23 10.74
CA PRO A 6 54.99 -16.86 11.47
C PRO A 6 54.22 -17.77 10.51
N GLY A 7 54.35 -19.09 10.70
CA GLY A 7 53.49 -20.05 10.04
C GLY A 7 52.12 -19.91 10.66
N HIS A 8 51.19 -19.33 9.92
CA HIS A 8 49.78 -19.41 10.26
C HIS A 8 49.38 -20.88 10.19
N SER A 9 48.96 -21.42 11.33
CA SER A 9 48.36 -22.73 11.39
C SER A 9 46.94 -22.64 10.81
N GLU A 10 46.41 -23.75 10.30
CA GLU A 10 45.02 -23.83 9.79
C GLU A 10 44.00 -23.34 10.85
N SER A 11 44.33 -23.50 12.14
CA SER A 11 43.57 -22.95 13.28
C SER A 11 43.56 -21.42 13.32
N ASP A 12 44.67 -20.75 12.98
CA ASP A 12 44.75 -19.29 12.98
C ASP A 12 43.94 -18.68 11.82
N GLU A 13 43.86 -19.39 10.70
CA GLU A 13 43.00 -19.02 9.56
C GLU A 13 41.51 -19.18 9.91
N GLU A 14 41.12 -20.26 10.58
CA GLU A 14 39.74 -20.45 11.03
C GLU A 14 39.29 -19.36 12.01
N ASP A 15 40.17 -18.97 12.94
CA ASP A 15 39.90 -17.91 13.92
C ASP A 15 39.80 -16.54 13.24
N LEU A 16 40.65 -16.26 12.25
CA LEU A 16 40.57 -15.05 11.44
C LEU A 16 39.24 -15.00 10.68
N ILE A 17 38.85 -16.08 9.99
CA ILE A 17 37.60 -16.18 9.23
C ILE A 17 36.38 -15.96 10.13
N ARG A 18 36.36 -16.56 11.33
CA ARG A 18 35.27 -16.34 12.30
C ARG A 18 35.17 -14.89 12.75
N SER A 19 36.31 -14.25 13.02
CA SER A 19 36.35 -12.85 13.46
C SER A 19 35.80 -11.89 12.40
N GLU A 20 36.13 -12.13 11.13
CA GLU A 20 35.63 -11.32 10.02
C GLU A 20 34.14 -11.55 9.78
N PHE A 21 33.68 -12.80 9.88
CA PHE A 21 32.26 -13.12 9.77
C PHE A 21 31.43 -12.43 10.86
N GLU A 22 31.86 -12.50 12.13
CA GLU A 22 31.22 -11.79 13.24
C GLU A 22 31.21 -10.27 13.04
N SER A 23 32.29 -9.69 12.48
CA SER A 23 32.33 -8.27 12.16
C SER A 23 31.28 -7.88 11.11
N ILE A 24 31.06 -8.71 10.08
CA ILE A 24 30.04 -8.49 9.05
C ILE A 24 28.64 -8.64 9.64
N VAL A 25 28.41 -9.69 10.43
CA VAL A 25 27.10 -10.00 11.04
C VAL A 25 26.72 -8.94 12.08
N SER A 26 27.67 -8.41 12.84
CA SER A 26 27.41 -7.37 13.86
C SER A 26 26.91 -6.05 13.27
N GLY A 27 27.22 -5.78 12.00
CA GLY A 27 26.74 -4.60 11.26
C GLY A 27 25.37 -4.79 10.63
N LEU A 28 24.83 -6.00 10.62
CA LEU A 28 23.49 -6.29 10.12
C LEU A 28 22.48 -6.05 11.24
N SER A 29 21.76 -4.94 11.16
CA SER A 29 20.55 -4.75 11.94
C SER A 29 19.50 -5.77 11.50
N LEU A 30 19.24 -6.75 12.36
CA LEU A 30 18.17 -7.75 12.23
C LEU A 30 16.75 -7.15 12.33
N ASP A 31 16.65 -5.88 12.70
CA ASP A 31 15.40 -5.13 12.84
C ASP A 31 15.32 -4.02 11.77
N GLU A 32 15.05 -4.43 10.53
CA GLU A 32 14.36 -3.57 9.56
C GLU A 32 12.88 -3.97 9.45
N SER A 33 12.34 -4.63 10.49
CA SER A 33 10.92 -4.89 10.56
C SER A 33 10.21 -3.64 11.03
N VAL A 34 9.60 -2.93 10.10
CA VAL A 34 8.56 -1.96 10.47
C VAL A 34 7.46 -2.69 11.25
N PRO A 35 6.88 -2.06 12.29
CA PRO A 35 5.83 -2.67 13.10
C PRO A 35 4.54 -2.94 12.32
N THR A 36 4.48 -2.48 11.07
CA THR A 36 3.39 -2.66 10.12
C THR A 36 3.93 -3.22 8.82
N THR A 37 3.23 -4.21 8.27
CA THR A 37 3.50 -4.72 6.93
C THR A 37 2.81 -3.85 5.91
N TYR A 38 3.29 -3.85 4.67
CA TYR A 38 2.58 -3.25 3.53
C TYR A 38 1.11 -3.71 3.44
N LEU A 39 0.81 -4.96 3.78
CA LEU A 39 -0.56 -5.49 3.80
C LEU A 39 -1.41 -4.86 4.91
N ASP A 40 -0.84 -4.61 6.09
CA ASP A 40 -1.53 -3.93 7.20
C ASP A 40 -1.85 -2.46 6.85
N GLU A 41 -0.96 -1.82 6.07
CA GLU A 41 -1.21 -0.47 5.54
C GLU A 41 -2.32 -0.47 4.50
N LEU A 42 -2.36 -1.44 3.60
CA LEU A 42 -3.43 -1.58 2.60
C LEU A 42 -4.81 -1.84 3.25
N GLU A 43 -4.87 -2.71 4.27
CA GLU A 43 -6.10 -2.97 5.02
C GLU A 43 -6.64 -1.67 5.66
N LYS A 44 -5.76 -0.83 6.18
CA LYS A 44 -6.12 0.48 6.76
C LYS A 44 -6.72 1.45 5.72
N PHE A 45 -6.29 1.39 4.46
CA PHE A 45 -6.84 2.22 3.38
C PHE A 45 -8.19 1.72 2.87
N GLU A 46 -8.45 0.42 2.95
CA GLU A 46 -9.71 -0.18 2.52
C GLU A 46 -10.89 0.35 3.36
N ASP A 47 -10.70 0.50 4.67
CA ASP A 47 -11.71 1.07 5.56
C ASP A 47 -11.99 2.56 5.28
N ALA A 48 -10.95 3.34 4.95
CA ALA A 48 -11.07 4.77 4.69
C ALA A 48 -11.74 5.09 3.32
N ASN A 49 -11.58 4.21 2.33
CA ASN A 49 -12.13 4.38 0.98
C ASN A 49 -13.32 3.45 0.70
N ARG A 50 -13.87 2.81 1.73
CA ARG A 50 -15.01 1.91 1.57
C ARG A 50 -16.21 2.67 1.02
N PHE A 51 -16.91 2.08 0.05
CA PHE A 51 -18.16 2.63 -0.45
C PHE A 51 -19.18 2.77 0.68
N ILE A 52 -19.49 4.02 1.03
CA ILE A 52 -20.58 4.34 1.94
C ILE A 52 -21.84 4.45 1.09
N ALA A 53 -22.68 3.41 1.15
CA ALA A 53 -23.95 3.44 0.45
C ALA A 53 -24.76 4.65 0.93
N PRO A 54 -25.20 5.55 0.03
CA PRO A 54 -26.08 6.64 0.42
C PRO A 54 -27.37 6.04 0.99
N ASN A 55 -27.90 6.64 2.05
CA ASN A 55 -29.20 6.28 2.62
C ASN A 55 -30.27 7.27 2.16
N PRO A 56 -30.84 7.12 0.95
CA PRO A 56 -31.84 8.05 0.47
C PRO A 56 -33.14 7.91 1.29
N PRO A 57 -33.86 9.02 1.54
CA PRO A 57 -35.18 8.96 2.16
C PRO A 57 -36.15 8.18 1.27
N ARG A 58 -37.12 7.49 1.90
CA ARG A 58 -38.14 6.72 1.18
C ARG A 58 -38.92 7.64 0.23
N GLN A 59 -38.77 7.41 -1.07
CA GLN A 59 -39.51 8.17 -2.08
C GLN A 59 -40.96 7.69 -2.16
N ASN A 60 -41.88 8.64 -2.19
CA ASN A 60 -43.28 8.35 -2.46
C ASN A 60 -43.48 8.04 -3.96
N ILE A 61 -44.47 7.22 -4.31
CA ILE A 61 -44.81 6.87 -5.70
C ILE A 61 -44.96 8.13 -6.57
N ARG A 62 -45.61 9.19 -6.04
CA ARG A 62 -45.75 10.48 -6.73
C ARG A 62 -44.41 11.16 -7.03
N GLN A 63 -43.43 11.04 -6.13
CA GLN A 63 -42.09 11.61 -6.32
C GLN A 63 -41.31 10.82 -7.37
N MET A 64 -41.44 9.49 -7.41
CA MET A 64 -40.85 8.65 -8.46
C MET A 64 -41.39 9.00 -9.85
N PHE A 65 -42.71 9.19 -9.99
CA PHE A 65 -43.27 9.61 -11.28
C PHE A 65 -42.81 11.01 -11.69
N ARG A 66 -42.70 11.95 -10.75
CA ARG A 66 -42.16 13.28 -11.04
C ARG A 66 -40.70 13.23 -11.47
N SER A 67 -39.85 12.47 -10.78
CA SER A 67 -38.44 12.34 -11.13
C SER A 67 -38.26 11.63 -12.48
N ALA A 68 -39.07 10.60 -12.76
CA ALA A 68 -39.08 9.94 -14.07
C ALA A 68 -39.50 10.90 -15.20
N GLN A 69 -40.58 11.66 -15.02
CA GLN A 69 -41.03 12.65 -15.99
C GLN A 69 -39.98 13.75 -16.23
N LEU A 70 -39.32 14.22 -15.16
CA LEU A 70 -38.23 15.19 -15.25
C LEU A 70 -37.02 14.62 -16.00
N ALA A 71 -36.63 13.37 -15.73
CA ALA A 71 -35.52 12.72 -16.41
C ALA A 71 -35.80 12.53 -17.91
N VAL A 72 -37.01 12.10 -18.25
CA VAL A 72 -37.47 11.96 -19.64
C VAL A 72 -37.50 13.31 -20.35
N LYS A 73 -38.08 14.34 -19.70
CA LYS A 73 -38.09 15.71 -20.23
C LYS A 73 -36.66 16.25 -20.41
N LYS A 74 -35.76 16.01 -19.46
CA LYS A 74 -34.34 16.37 -19.56
C LYS A 74 -33.70 15.66 -20.73
N TRP A 75 -33.93 14.36 -20.91
CA TRP A 75 -33.40 13.56 -22.02
C TRP A 75 -33.86 14.08 -23.38
N PHE A 76 -35.15 14.38 -23.54
CA PHE A 76 -35.67 14.94 -24.80
C PHE A 76 -35.23 16.38 -25.06
N ASN A 77 -34.94 17.17 -24.01
CA ASN A 77 -34.41 18.53 -24.13
C ASN A 77 -32.88 18.60 -24.20
N ARG A 78 -32.15 17.47 -24.22
CA ARG A 78 -30.69 17.47 -24.45
C ARG A 78 -30.42 17.84 -25.91
N ARG A 79 -30.29 19.14 -26.19
CA ARG A 79 -29.48 19.59 -27.33
C ARG A 79 -28.05 19.22 -26.98
N TYR A 80 -27.40 18.43 -27.84
CA TYR A 80 -26.00 18.05 -27.71
C TYR A 80 -25.13 19.29 -27.48
N HIS A 81 -24.73 19.55 -26.24
CA HIS A 81 -23.52 20.28 -25.86
C HIS A 81 -23.31 20.15 -24.35
N GLU A 82 -22.27 19.38 -24.01
CA GLU A 82 -21.25 19.69 -23.00
C GLU A 82 -21.75 19.99 -21.57
N ASP A 83 -21.98 18.93 -20.80
CA ASP A 83 -21.55 18.86 -19.38
C ASP A 83 -21.66 17.40 -18.87
N ASP A 84 -20.74 16.55 -19.28
CA ASP A 84 -20.49 15.24 -18.63
C ASP A 84 -19.25 15.33 -17.73
N GLY A 85 -19.10 16.45 -17.02
CA GLY A 85 -18.26 16.54 -15.83
C GLY A 85 -19.02 16.03 -14.62
N VAL A 86 -18.57 14.91 -14.05
CA VAL A 86 -18.87 14.55 -12.66
C VAL A 86 -18.52 15.73 -11.75
N GLU A 87 -19.53 16.47 -11.27
CA GLU A 87 -19.35 17.43 -10.17
C GLU A 87 -19.07 16.62 -8.89
N LEU A 88 -17.81 16.70 -8.43
CA LEU A 88 -17.31 16.15 -7.17
C LEU A 88 -17.78 16.98 -5.96
#